data_AF-F4NX89-F1
#
_entry.id   AF-F4NX89-F1
#
_cell.length_a   1.000
_cell.length_b   1.000
_cell.length_c   1.000
_cell.angle_alpha   90.00
_cell.angle_beta   90.00
_cell.angle_gamma   90.00
#
_symmetry.space_group_name_H-M   'P 1'
#
loop_
_entity.id
_entity.type
_entity.pdbx_description
1 polymer ?
#
loop_
_entity_poly.entity_id
_entity_poly.type
_entity_poly.pdbx_seq_one_letter_code
_entity_poly.pdbx_strand_id
1 'polypeptide(L)'
;IRCNLSPSCSSLNFFQSLVEYEDHYELVHVNVCASCNRVLPTAHLLHLHLQEFHDSFFKVLAETQVAFECFVDECKKKSKTSNARIRHLIKTHGYPQDFDFRIV
;
A
#
# COMPACT_ATOMS: atom_id res chain seq x y z
N ILE A 1 12.77 -20.52 14.25
CA ILE A 1 11.31 -20.22 14.15
C ILE A 1 10.91 -20.30 12.67
N ARG A 2 9.67 -20.64 12.30
CA ARG A 2 9.23 -20.69 10.89
C ARG A 2 7.86 -20.03 10.70
N CYS A 3 7.66 -19.35 9.57
CA CYS A 3 6.36 -18.81 9.18
C CYS A 3 5.60 -19.80 8.29
N ASN A 4 4.30 -20.00 8.55
CA ASN A 4 3.43 -20.89 7.74
C ASN A 4 2.15 -20.16 7.26
N LEU A 5 2.11 -18.83 7.32
CA LEU A 5 0.90 -18.05 7.04
C LEU A 5 0.60 -17.92 5.55
N SER A 6 1.61 -18.09 4.68
CA SER A 6 1.41 -18.19 3.23
C SER A 6 2.37 -19.21 2.62
N PRO A 7 2.05 -19.76 1.43
CA PRO A 7 2.93 -20.66 0.70
C PRO A 7 4.30 -20.04 0.39
N SER A 8 4.35 -18.73 0.16
CA SER A 8 5.59 -17.98 -0.09
C SER A 8 6.48 -17.83 1.15
N CYS A 9 5.89 -17.84 2.35
CA CYS A 9 6.65 -17.80 3.60
C CYS A 9 7.13 -19.19 4.02
N SER A 10 6.37 -20.23 3.67
CA SER A 10 6.73 -21.63 3.95
C SER A 10 7.99 -22.10 3.24
N SER A 11 8.43 -21.40 2.17
CA SER A 11 9.70 -21.67 1.47
C SER A 11 10.89 -20.88 2.02
N LEU A 12 10.68 -20.01 3.02
CA LEU A 12 11.76 -19.28 3.67
C LEU A 12 12.55 -20.21 4.60
N ASN A 13 13.85 -19.93 4.75
CA ASN A 13 14.68 -20.59 5.73
C ASN A 13 14.17 -20.31 7.16
N PHE A 14 14.57 -21.17 8.10
CA PHE A 14 14.27 -20.94 9.51
C PHE A 14 14.92 -19.65 10.01
N PHE A 15 14.11 -18.80 10.63
CA PHE A 15 14.58 -17.63 11.37
C PHE A 15 15.35 -18.10 12.61
N GLN A 16 16.52 -17.49 12.84
CA GLN A 16 17.44 -17.87 13.92
C GLN A 16 17.09 -17.17 15.24
N SER A 17 16.33 -16.08 15.19
CA SER A 17 15.89 -15.33 16.37
C SER A 17 14.40 -14.96 16.29
N LEU A 18 13.83 -14.53 17.42
CA LEU A 18 12.48 -13.97 17.48
C LEU A 18 12.40 -12.65 16.71
N VAL A 19 13.41 -11.79 16.85
CA VAL A 19 13.49 -10.48 16.19
C VAL A 19 13.41 -10.63 14.67
N GLU A 20 14.18 -11.55 14.09
CA GLU A 20 14.11 -11.83 12.64
C GLU A 20 12.72 -12.26 12.17
N TYR A 21 11.99 -13.01 13.00
CA TYR A 21 10.63 -13.43 12.69
C TYR A 21 9.63 -12.27 12.82
N GLU A 22 9.78 -11.41 13.83
CA GLU A 22 8.96 -10.21 14.03
C GLU A 22 9.13 -9.23 12.85
N ASP A 23 10.37 -8.93 12.46
CA ASP A 23 10.68 -8.09 11.30
C ASP A 23 10.04 -8.64 10.00
N HIS A 24 10.13 -9.95 9.80
CA HIS A 24 9.46 -10.63 8.69
C HIS A 24 7.94 -10.45 8.75
N TYR A 25 7.34 -10.65 9.92
CA TYR A 25 5.90 -10.55 10.10
C TYR A 25 5.41 -9.13 9.83
N GLU A 26 6.12 -8.11 10.33
CA GLU A 26 5.80 -6.70 10.10
C GLU A 26 5.84 -6.35 8.61
N LEU A 27 6.86 -6.81 7.89
CA LEU A 27 7.03 -6.47 6.47
C LEU A 27 6.10 -7.25 5.54
N VAL A 28 5.70 -8.48 5.90
CA VAL A 28 5.03 -9.40 4.97
C VAL A 28 3.56 -9.62 5.30
N HIS A 29 3.17 -9.50 6.58
CA HIS A 29 1.85 -9.94 7.04
C HIS A 29 1.00 -8.82 7.63
N VAL A 30 1.58 -7.73 8.15
CA VAL A 30 0.80 -6.68 8.81
C VAL A 30 -0.11 -5.93 7.84
N ASN A 31 0.39 -5.58 6.65
CA ASN A 31 -0.31 -4.72 5.70
C ASN A 31 -0.74 -5.51 4.45
N VAL A 32 -1.35 -6.69 4.65
CA VAL A 32 -1.81 -7.56 3.56
C VAL A 32 -3.30 -7.33 3.23
N CYS A 33 -3.60 -7.20 1.94
CA CYS A 33 -4.98 -7.18 1.47
C CYS A 33 -5.58 -8.59 1.53
N ALA A 34 -6.64 -8.78 2.32
CA ALA A 34 -7.33 -10.06 2.43
C ALA A 34 -8.01 -10.52 1.11
N SER A 35 -8.32 -9.59 0.20
CA SER A 35 -9.03 -9.89 -1.05
C SER A 35 -8.09 -10.36 -2.17
N CYS A 36 -6.88 -9.79 -2.28
CA CYS A 36 -5.95 -10.10 -3.37
C CYS A 36 -4.55 -10.57 -2.91
N ASN A 37 -4.31 -10.65 -1.59
CA ASN A 37 -3.04 -11.01 -0.96
C ASN A 37 -1.86 -10.09 -1.31
N ARG A 38 -2.12 -8.88 -1.84
CA ARG A 38 -1.08 -7.88 -2.04
C ARG A 38 -0.60 -7.35 -0.70
N VAL A 39 0.71 -7.28 -0.52
CA VAL A 39 1.36 -6.69 0.66
C VAL A 39 1.72 -5.25 0.34
N LEU A 40 1.34 -4.32 1.22
CA LEU A 40 1.57 -2.89 1.08
C LEU A 40 2.58 -2.40 2.13
N PRO A 41 3.40 -1.39 1.85
CA PRO A 41 4.41 -0.92 2.80
C PRO A 41 3.84 -0.35 4.11
N THR A 42 2.65 0.25 4.07
CA THR A 42 2.03 0.91 5.24
C THR A 42 0.53 0.64 5.30
N ALA A 43 -0.05 0.80 6.49
CA ALA A 43 -1.49 0.66 6.71
C ALA A 43 -2.30 1.68 5.89
N HIS A 44 -1.78 2.90 5.73
CA HIS A 44 -2.38 3.93 4.88
C HIS A 44 -2.47 3.48 3.41
N LEU A 45 -1.37 2.93 2.87
CA LEU A 45 -1.37 2.41 1.49
C LEU A 45 -2.29 1.21 1.32
N LEU A 46 -2.39 0.33 2.33
CA LEU A 46 -3.38 -0.75 2.33
C LEU A 46 -4.81 -0.20 2.29
N HIS A 47 -5.11 0.83 3.08
CA HIS A 47 -6.42 1.48 3.07
C HIS A 47 -6.76 2.07 1.70
N LEU A 48 -5.83 2.83 1.09
CA LEU A 48 -6.00 3.37 -0.25
C LEU A 48 -6.20 2.28 -1.30
N HIS A 49 -5.43 1.19 -1.21
CA HIS A 49 -5.60 0.03 -2.09
C HIS A 49 -7.01 -0.58 -1.98
N LEU A 50 -7.50 -0.79 -0.75
CA LEU A 50 -8.84 -1.31 -0.52
C LEU A 50 -9.92 -0.39 -1.12
N GLN A 51 -9.79 0.92 -0.95
CA GLN A 51 -10.71 1.88 -1.56
C GLN A 51 -10.61 1.87 -3.09
N GLU A 52 -9.41 1.96 -3.66
CA GLU A 52 -9.26 2.14 -5.11
C GLU A 52 -9.56 0.88 -5.93
N PHE A 53 -9.34 -0.31 -5.36
CA PHE A 53 -9.41 -1.59 -6.10
C PHE A 53 -10.48 -2.55 -5.60
N HIS A 54 -10.91 -2.45 -4.35
CA HIS A 54 -11.85 -3.40 -3.74
C HIS A 54 -13.17 -2.75 -3.29
N ASP A 55 -13.28 -1.41 -3.28
CA ASP A 55 -14.55 -0.71 -3.13
C ASP A 55 -15.19 -0.48 -4.52
N SER A 56 -16.26 -1.23 -4.79
CA SER A 56 -17.00 -1.16 -6.04
C SER A 56 -17.64 0.21 -6.31
N PHE A 57 -17.83 1.04 -5.27
CA PHE A 57 -18.38 2.38 -5.41
C PHE A 57 -17.31 3.44 -5.71
N PHE A 58 -16.04 3.15 -5.46
CA PHE A 58 -14.98 4.15 -5.58
C PHE A 58 -14.87 4.73 -6.98
N LYS A 59 -14.99 3.90 -8.03
CA LYS A 59 -14.93 4.39 -9.42
C LYS A 59 -16.01 5.42 -9.72
N VAL A 60 -17.25 5.17 -9.26
CA VAL A 60 -18.39 6.08 -9.45
C VAL A 60 -18.19 7.38 -8.64
N LEU A 61 -17.70 7.26 -7.41
CA LEU A 61 -17.39 8.42 -6.57
C LEU A 61 -16.28 9.29 -7.18
N ALA A 62 -15.22 8.68 -7.70
CA ALA A 62 -14.08 9.37 -8.28
C ALA A 62 -14.41 10.15 -9.57
N GLU A 63 -15.51 9.83 -10.26
CA GLU A 63 -15.99 10.61 -11.42
C GLU A 63 -16.53 11.99 -11.01
N THR A 64 -17.16 12.06 -9.84
CA THR A 64 -17.87 13.26 -9.37
C THR A 64 -17.12 14.01 -8.27
N GLN A 65 -16.20 13.36 -7.55
CA GLN A 65 -15.51 13.91 -6.38
C GLN A 65 -13.98 13.82 -6.47
N VAL A 66 -13.28 14.58 -5.63
CA VAL A 66 -11.82 14.48 -5.44
C VAL A 66 -11.51 13.33 -4.48
N ALA A 67 -11.45 12.10 -5.00
CA ALA A 67 -11.37 10.88 -4.20
C ALA A 67 -9.95 10.33 -3.99
N PHE A 68 -8.97 10.68 -4.84
CA PHE A 68 -7.62 10.11 -4.76
C PHE A 68 -6.79 10.78 -3.66
N GLU A 69 -6.61 10.11 -2.53
CA GLU A 69 -5.82 10.63 -1.41
C GLU A 69 -4.32 10.48 -1.65
N CYS A 70 -3.53 11.38 -1.05
CA CYS A 70 -2.07 11.35 -1.14
C CYS A 70 -1.49 10.06 -0.51
N PHE A 71 -0.38 9.56 -1.04
CA PHE A 71 0.33 8.39 -0.49
C PHE A 71 1.05 8.67 0.83
N VAL A 72 1.28 9.95 1.14
CA VAL A 72 1.90 10.38 2.40
C VAL A 72 0.81 10.52 3.45
N ASP A 73 0.89 9.76 4.55
CA ASP A 73 -0.17 9.63 5.56
C ASP A 73 -0.51 10.96 6.25
N GLU A 74 0.50 11.75 6.59
CA GLU A 74 0.33 13.09 7.17
C GLU A 74 -0.27 14.11 6.18
N CYS A 75 -0.30 13.80 4.87
CA CYS A 75 -0.81 14.70 3.84
C CYS A 75 -2.29 14.47 3.55
N LYS A 76 -3.15 15.40 3.96
CA LYS A 76 -4.60 15.32 3.76
C LYS A 76 -5.08 15.81 2.38
N LYS A 77 -4.17 15.97 1.41
CA LYS A 77 -4.51 16.41 0.06
C LYS A 77 -5.20 15.29 -0.72
N LYS A 78 -6.37 15.60 -1.28
CA LYS A 78 -7.04 14.74 -2.27
C LYS A 78 -6.95 15.32 -3.68
N SER A 79 -6.99 14.43 -4.67
CA SER A 79 -6.84 14.71 -6.09
C SER A 79 -8.01 14.12 -6.89
N LYS A 80 -8.32 14.73 -8.04
CA LYS A 80 -9.38 14.25 -8.92
C LYS A 80 -8.98 12.99 -9.71
N THR A 81 -7.69 12.81 -9.97
CA THR A 81 -7.17 11.67 -10.74
C THR A 81 -5.86 11.16 -10.13
N SER A 82 -5.53 9.90 -10.39
CA SER A 82 -4.24 9.32 -9.99
C SER A 82 -3.05 10.12 -10.55
N ASN A 83 -3.10 10.57 -11.81
CA ASN A 83 -2.07 11.44 -12.40
C ASN A 83 -1.93 12.79 -11.67
N ALA A 84 -3.05 13.38 -11.22
CA ALA A 84 -3.00 14.61 -10.44
C ALA A 84 -2.35 14.38 -9.06
N ARG A 85 -2.60 13.22 -8.43
CA ARG A 85 -1.91 12.80 -7.20
C ARG A 85 -0.41 12.64 -7.41
N ILE A 86 0.01 11.95 -8.48
CA ILE A 86 1.44 11.77 -8.80
C ILE A 86 2.13 13.12 -8.96
N ARG A 87 1.52 14.04 -9.71
CA ARG A 87 2.05 15.41 -9.85
C ARG A 87 2.16 16.15 -8.51
N HIS A 88 1.21 15.94 -7.60
CA HIS A 88 1.29 16.49 -6.25
C HIS A 88 2.43 15.88 -5.43
N LEU A 89 2.63 14.56 -5.48
CA LEU A 89 3.75 13.88 -4.83
C LEU A 89 5.11 14.43 -5.30
N ILE A 90 5.28 14.61 -6.61
CA ILE A 90 6.50 15.18 -7.18
C ILE A 90 6.67 16.64 -6.72
N LYS A 91 5.64 17.48 -6.88
CA LYS A 91 5.77 18.93 -6.64
C LYS A 91 5.86 19.29 -5.15
N THR A 92 5.12 18.59 -4.29
CA THR A 92 4.95 18.95 -2.87
C THR A 92 5.80 18.09 -1.96
N HIS A 93 5.96 16.80 -2.27
CA HIS A 93 6.73 15.86 -1.45
C HIS A 93 8.11 15.54 -2.03
N GLY A 94 8.46 16.11 -3.20
CA GLY A 94 9.79 15.97 -3.79
C GLY A 94 10.09 14.57 -4.32
N TYR A 95 9.08 13.75 -4.60
CA TYR A 95 9.30 12.42 -5.18
C TYR A 95 9.99 12.55 -6.55
N PRO A 96 10.96 11.66 -6.86
CA PRO A 96 11.58 11.61 -8.18
C PRO A 96 10.53 11.40 -9.28
N GLN A 97 10.76 11.98 -10.47
CA GLN A 97 9.83 11.84 -11.60
C GLN A 97 9.77 10.40 -12.14
N ASP A 98 10.89 9.67 -11.99
CA ASP A 98 11.10 8.29 -12.38
C ASP A 98 10.72 7.28 -11.29
N PHE A 99 10.16 7.76 -10.16
CA PHE A 99 9.68 6.90 -9.10
C PHE A 99 8.54 5.98 -9.58
N ASP A 100 8.56 4.71 -9.16
CA ASP A 100 7.48 3.77 -9.49
C ASP A 100 6.25 3.98 -8.59
N PHE A 101 5.28 4.75 -9.10
CA PHE A 101 4.04 5.06 -8.37
C PHE A 101 3.01 3.92 -8.33
N ARG A 102 3.34 2.71 -8.77
CA ARG A 102 2.48 1.51 -8.65
C ARG A 102 2.51 0.93 -7.22
N ILE A 103 2.33 1.80 -6.22
CA ILE A 103 2.43 1.42 -4.81
C ILE A 103 1.11 0.83 -4.29
N VAL A 104 -0.04 1.37 -4.71
CA VAL A 104 -1.39 0.86 -4.39
C VAL A 104 -1.95 -0.05 -5.47
#